data_AF-A0A919K1H0-F1
#
_entry.id   AF-A0A919K1H0-F1
#
_cell.length_a   1.000
_cell.length_b   1.000
_cell.length_c   1.000
_cell.angle_alpha   90.00
_cell.angle_beta   90.00
_cell.angle_gamma   90.00
#
_symmetry.space_group_name_H-M   'P 1'
#
loop_
_entity.id
_entity.type
_entity.pdbx_description
1 polymer ?
#
loop_
_entity_poly.entity_id
_entity_poly.type
_entity_poly.pdbx_seq_one_letter_code
_entity_poly.pdbx_strand_id
1 'polypeptide(L)'
;MSDNPEMIIRFHPVGGEDVAVLTSDFPGRDEAIEAIARALDERRALILTRARYNREGDENAVLVNLANVVSVRVARQDSATSGHYL
;
A
#
# COMPACT_ATOMS: atom_id res chain seq x y z
N MET A 1 3.41 -16.87 -11.73
CA MET A 1 2.80 -16.28 -10.53
C MET A 1 3.92 -16.13 -9.52
N SER A 2 4.21 -14.90 -9.09
CA SER A 2 5.26 -14.62 -8.11
C SER A 2 4.84 -15.13 -6.73
N ASP A 3 5.69 -15.93 -6.10
CA ASP A 3 5.47 -16.57 -4.78
C ASP A 3 5.75 -15.59 -3.62
N ASN A 4 5.56 -14.30 -3.89
CA ASN A 4 5.83 -13.25 -2.94
C ASN A 4 4.80 -13.27 -1.81
N PRO A 5 5.21 -13.01 -0.55
CA PRO A 5 4.28 -12.92 0.55
C PRO A 5 3.28 -11.77 0.33
N GLU A 6 2.04 -11.99 0.73
CA GLU A 6 1.03 -10.93 0.74
C GLU A 6 1.38 -9.87 1.81
N MET A 7 1.24 -8.61 1.43
CA MET A 7 1.43 -7.45 2.30
C MET A 7 0.21 -6.57 2.26
N ILE A 8 -0.01 -5.88 3.37
CA ILE A 8 -1.01 -4.85 3.53
C ILE A 8 -0.29 -3.50 3.44
N ILE A 9 -0.66 -2.71 2.43
CA ILE A 9 -0.26 -1.31 2.32
C ILE A 9 -1.47 -0.47 2.69
N ARG A 10 -1.35 0.28 3.79
CA ARG A 10 -2.37 1.21 4.26
C ARG A 10 -1.94 2.64 3.98
N PHE A 11 -2.75 3.35 3.22
CA PHE A 11 -2.61 4.76 2.91
C PHE A 11 -3.48 5.57 3.87
N HIS A 12 -2.87 6.56 4.52
CA HIS A 12 -3.56 7.52 5.38
C HIS A 12 -3.69 8.85 4.62
N PRO A 13 -4.83 9.10 3.95
CA PRO A 13 -5.00 10.32 3.17
C PRO A 13 -5.16 11.56 4.07
N VAL A 14 -4.93 12.74 3.50
CA VAL A 14 -5.19 14.03 4.17
C VAL A 14 -6.67 14.20 4.54
N GLY A 15 -7.57 13.52 3.82
CA GLY A 15 -8.99 13.47 4.15
C GLY A 15 -9.67 12.21 3.60
N GLY A 16 -10.77 11.83 4.24
CA GLY A 16 -11.48 10.58 3.94
C GLY A 16 -11.06 9.42 4.85
N GLU A 17 -11.44 8.20 4.47
CA GLU A 17 -11.10 6.98 5.20
C GLU A 17 -9.73 6.43 4.77
N ASP A 18 -9.04 5.77 5.70
CA ASP A 18 -7.85 4.98 5.39
C ASP A 18 -8.15 3.93 4.31
N VAL A 19 -7.26 3.81 3.34
CA VAL A 19 -7.38 2.81 2.27
C VAL A 19 -6.31 1.75 2.48
N ALA A 20 -6.73 0.49 2.65
CA ALA A 20 -5.83 -0.64 2.73
C ALA A 20 -5.94 -1.51 1.46
N VAL A 21 -4.80 -1.81 0.85
CA VAL A 21 -4.68 -2.76 -0.26
C VAL A 21 -3.83 -3.95 0.15
N LEU A 22 -4.27 -5.13 -0.24
CA LEU A 22 -3.50 -6.36 -0.18
C LEU A 22 -2.74 -6.48 -1.48
N THR A 23 -1.42 -6.69 -1.43
CA THR A 23 -0.58 -6.85 -2.63
C THR A 23 0.50 -7.89 -2.40
N SER A 24 0.87 -8.57 -3.48
CA SER A 24 2.01 -9.48 -3.54
C SER A 24 2.99 -9.06 -4.65
N ASP A 25 3.05 -7.76 -4.95
CA ASP A 25 3.97 -7.15 -5.93
C ASP A 25 5.43 -7.12 -5.45
N PHE A 26 5.68 -7.12 -4.14
CA PHE A 26 7.05 -7.02 -3.59
C PHE A 26 7.53 -8.32 -2.92
N PRO A 27 8.84 -8.64 -3.00
CA PRO A 27 9.42 -9.80 -2.31
C PRO A 27 9.33 -9.73 -0.78
N GLY A 28 9.26 -8.51 -0.24
CA GLY A 28 9.28 -8.27 1.19
C GLY A 28 8.92 -6.83 1.55
N ARG A 29 8.90 -6.58 2.86
CA ARG A 29 8.51 -5.28 3.44
C ARG A 29 9.49 -4.18 3.05
N ASP A 30 10.78 -4.48 3.05
CA ASP A 30 11.81 -3.45 2.87
C ASP A 30 11.85 -3.01 1.40
N GLU A 31 11.68 -3.95 0.45
CA GLU A 31 11.50 -3.66 -0.97
C GLU A 31 10.24 -2.85 -1.24
N ALA A 32 9.14 -3.16 -0.55
CA ALA A 32 7.90 -2.38 -0.65
C ALA A 32 8.11 -0.94 -0.15
N ILE A 33 8.79 -0.76 1.00
CA ILE A 33 9.11 0.57 1.54
C ILE A 33 9.98 1.35 0.58
N GLU A 34 11.03 0.74 0.02
CA GLU A 34 11.91 1.40 -0.96
C GLU A 34 11.15 1.83 -2.21
N ALA A 35 10.28 0.98 -2.74
CA ALA A 35 9.45 1.30 -3.90
C ALA A 35 8.47 2.45 -3.63
N ILE A 36 7.82 2.46 -2.45
CA ILE A 36 6.92 3.54 -2.04
C ILE A 36 7.69 4.85 -1.85
N ALA A 37 8.81 4.81 -1.12
CA ALA A 37 9.66 5.98 -0.88
C ALA A 37 10.14 6.58 -2.19
N ARG A 38 10.59 5.73 -3.12
CA ARG A 38 10.99 6.15 -4.46
C ARG A 38 9.84 6.80 -5.23
N ALA A 39 8.63 6.24 -5.18
CA ALA A 39 7.47 6.84 -5.83
C ALA A 39 7.12 8.22 -5.25
N LEU A 40 7.24 8.39 -3.92
CA LEU A 40 7.10 9.69 -3.25
C LEU A 40 8.15 10.70 -3.72
N ASP A 41 9.43 10.32 -3.64
CA ASP A 41 10.57 11.19 -3.98
C ASP A 41 10.53 11.65 -5.44
N GLU A 42 10.19 10.73 -6.33
CA GLU A 42 10.09 10.99 -7.76
C GLU A 42 8.74 11.60 -8.17
N ARG A 43 7.82 11.82 -7.21
CA ARG A 43 6.46 12.33 -7.44
C ARG A 43 5.69 11.56 -8.51
N ARG A 44 5.87 10.23 -8.54
CA ARG A 44 5.18 9.32 -9.47
C ARG A 44 4.04 8.59 -8.75
N ALA A 45 3.12 8.06 -9.55
CA ALA A 45 2.15 7.12 -9.01
C ALA A 45 2.86 5.84 -8.57
N LEU A 46 2.44 5.29 -7.44
CA LEU A 46 2.78 3.92 -7.07
C LEU A 46 1.88 2.98 -7.87
N ILE A 47 2.48 2.04 -8.59
CA ILE A 47 1.76 1.05 -9.39
C ILE A 47 1.84 -0.28 -8.67
N LEU A 48 0.68 -0.84 -8.33
CA LEU A 48 0.54 -2.20 -7.83
C LEU A 48 -0.18 -3.00 -8.90
N THR A 49 0.44 -4.05 -9.44
CA THR A 49 -0.12 -4.83 -10.54
C THR A 49 -0.93 -6.03 -10.06
N ARG A 50 -0.73 -6.41 -8.79
CA ARG A 50 -1.37 -7.55 -8.14
C ARG A 50 -1.90 -7.13 -6.78
N ALA A 51 -2.89 -6.23 -6.80
CA ALA A 51 -3.48 -5.68 -5.58
C ALA A 51 -4.99 -5.87 -5.53
N ARG A 52 -5.54 -6.04 -4.34
CA ARG A 52 -6.99 -6.05 -4.13
C ARG A 52 -7.35 -5.27 -2.88
N TYR A 53 -8.52 -4.65 -2.87
CA TYR A 53 -9.05 -4.10 -1.63
C TYR A 53 -9.44 -5.23 -0.68
N ASN A 54 -9.40 -4.98 0.63
CA ASN A 54 -9.58 -6.02 1.65
C ASN A 54 -10.91 -6.82 1.55
N ARG A 55 -11.91 -6.29 0.81
CA ARG A 55 -13.22 -6.92 0.59
C ARG A 55 -13.38 -7.57 -0.79
N GLU A 56 -12.39 -7.45 -1.66
CA GLU A 56 -12.45 -7.98 -3.02
C GLU A 56 -11.80 -9.36 -3.10
N GLY A 57 -12.36 -10.24 -3.95
CA GLY A 57 -11.83 -11.59 -4.17
C GLY A 57 -10.74 -11.65 -5.24
N ASP A 58 -10.78 -10.74 -6.22
CA ASP A 58 -9.90 -10.77 -7.40
C ASP A 58 -8.78 -9.72 -7.31
N GLU A 59 -7.61 -10.04 -7.86
CA GLU A 59 -6.51 -9.09 -8.02
C GLU A 59 -6.77 -8.11 -9.18
N ASN A 60 -6.44 -6.84 -8.95
CA ASN A 60 -6.53 -5.73 -9.87
C ASN A 60 -5.19 -4.99 -9.96
N ALA A 61 -5.00 -4.23 -11.05
CA ALA A 61 -3.97 -3.21 -11.09
C ALA A 61 -4.50 -1.94 -10.42
N VAL A 62 -3.78 -1.42 -9.43
CA VAL A 62 -4.12 -0.20 -8.68
C VAL A 62 -3.01 0.82 -8.88
N LEU A 63 -3.38 2.01 -9.34
CA LEU A 63 -2.48 3.16 -9.45
C LEU A 63 -2.81 4.13 -8.31
N VAL A 64 -1.84 4.37 -7.44
CA VAL A 64 -2.01 5.23 -6.27
C VAL A 64 -1.26 6.54 -6.47
N ASN A 65 -1.99 7.64 -6.49
CA ASN A 65 -1.40 8.97 -6.37
C ASN A 65 -1.11 9.27 -4.90
N LEU A 66 0.16 9.49 -4.56
CA LEU A 66 0.61 9.73 -3.20
C LEU A 66 0.57 11.21 -2.78
N ALA A 67 0.16 12.13 -3.66
CA ALA A 67 0.17 13.57 -3.39
C ALA A 67 -0.70 14.01 -2.19
N ASN A 68 -1.73 13.25 -1.85
CA ASN A 68 -2.66 13.55 -0.74
C ASN A 68 -2.58 12.49 0.37
N VAL A 69 -1.42 11.82 0.52
CA VAL A 69 -1.19 10.81 1.55
C VAL A 69 -0.25 11.37 2.61
N VAL A 70 -0.68 11.36 3.88
CA VAL A 70 0.11 11.84 5.03
C VAL A 70 1.12 10.80 5.45
N SER A 71 0.74 9.52 5.43
CA SER A 71 1.61 8.42 5.78
C SER A 71 1.19 7.12 5.11
N VAL A 72 2.15 6.21 4.97
CA VAL A 72 1.94 4.87 4.42
C VAL A 72 2.47 3.86 5.43
N ARG A 73 1.65 2.88 5.78
CA ARG A 73 2.02 1.75 6.62
C ARG A 73 2.13 0.49 5.77
N VAL A 74 3.24 -0.23 5.91
CA VAL A 74 3.47 -1.53 5.28
C VAL A 74 3.55 -2.61 6.36
N ALA A 75 2.67 -3.61 6.29
CA ALA A 75 2.61 -4.70 7.25
C ALA A 75 2.34 -6.05 6.56
N ARG A 76 2.75 -7.16 7.18
CA ARG A 76 2.39 -8.52 6.72
C ARG A 76 1.10 -9.05 7.34
N GLN A 77 0.64 -8.41 8.41
CA GLN A 77 -0.58 -8.76 9.13
C GLN A 77 -1.34 -7.47 9.42
N ASP A 78 -2.67 -7.52 9.29
CA ASP A 78 -3.50 -6.39 9.65
C ASP A 78 -3.59 -6.39 11.17
N SER A 79 -3.06 -5.34 11.80
CA SER A 79 -3.38 -5.08 13.19
C SER A 79 -4.48 -4.04 13.18
N ALA A 80 -5.59 -4.33 13.86
CA ALA A 80 -6.65 -3.36 14.13
C ALA A 80 -6.07 -2.25 15.02
N THR A 81 -5.35 -1.30 14.43
CA THR A 81 -4.76 -0.19 15.15
C THR A 81 -4.88 1.04 14.28
N SER A 82 -6.01 1.71 14.45
CA SER A 82 -6.23 3.11 14.11
C SER A 82 -5.27 3.93 14.98
N GLY A 83 -4.07 4.21 14.47
CA GLY A 83 -3.09 5.06 15.13
C GLY A 83 -3.19 6.44 14.51
N HIS A 84 -3.73 7.40 15.26
CA HIS A 84 -3.79 8.80 14.87
C HIS A 84 -2.37 9.35 14.63
N TYR A 85 -2.12 9.89 13.45
CA TYR A 85 -1.09 10.91 13.31
C TYR A 85 -1.66 12.19 13.93
N LEU A 86 -1.05 12.62 15.04
CA LEU A 86 -1.34 13.89 15.71
C LEU A 86 -0.79 15.06 14.91
#